data_AF-A0A197JYC5-F1
#
_entry.id   AF-A0A197JYC5-F1
#
_cell.length_a   1.000
_cell.length_b   1.000
_cell.length_c   1.000
_cell.angle_alpha   90.00
_cell.angle_beta   90.00
_cell.angle_gamma   90.00
#
_symmetry.space_group_name_H-M   'P 1'
#
loop_
_entity.id
_entity.type
_entity.pdbx_description
1 polymer ?
#
loop_
_entity_poly.entity_id
_entity_poly.type
_entity_poly.pdbx_seq_one_letter_code
_entity_poly.pdbx_strand_id
1 'polypeptide(L)'
;MAPAIYGLRLWMAFVTMVNLIFIIVYHAWYIPMASEIKAKRSREMYDLGITETDEGFHYEYTWDDYAIIVPSVILLPAYIYSIWGKRSLVPNKYARAVLMLLPALFMIGVQLRQVDLILQAFHKVFKDAPAEYVVSPFSCVPAGNSFLAACIVGQSYQFVPVVVGFFVIIEVAVTLFRGPLHSPKEAYL
;
A
#
# COMPACT_ATOMS: atom_id res chain seq x y z
N MET A 1 14.85 -10.28 24.65
CA MET A 1 13.48 -10.24 24.09
C MET A 1 12.94 -11.65 24.04
N ALA A 2 11.64 -11.88 24.26
CA ALA A 2 11.05 -13.19 24.00
C ALA A 2 11.15 -13.50 22.48
N PRO A 3 11.61 -14.70 22.07
CA PRO A 3 11.95 -15.01 20.68
C PRO A 3 10.77 -14.81 19.71
N ALA A 4 9.55 -15.09 20.15
CA ALA A 4 8.35 -14.93 19.34
C ALA A 4 8.05 -13.47 18.90
N ILE A 5 8.41 -12.48 19.74
CA ILE A 5 8.14 -11.07 19.40
C ILE A 5 9.23 -10.46 18.53
N TYR A 6 10.47 -10.93 18.68
CA TYR A 6 11.52 -10.56 17.74
C TYR A 6 11.18 -11.03 16.33
N GLY A 7 10.71 -12.28 16.19
CA GLY A 7 10.22 -12.82 14.92
C GLY A 7 9.06 -11.99 14.33
N LEU A 8 8.09 -11.59 15.16
CA LEU A 8 6.98 -10.73 14.72
C LEU A 8 7.48 -9.37 14.20
N ARG A 9 8.40 -8.71 14.92
CA ARG A 9 8.94 -7.40 14.51
C ARG A 9 9.78 -7.49 13.24
N LEU A 10 10.56 -8.55 13.09
CA LEU A 10 11.32 -8.81 11.88
C LEU A 10 10.38 -9.03 10.68
N TRP A 11 9.30 -9.79 10.88
CA TRP A 11 8.25 -9.96 9.89
C TRP A 11 7.57 -8.64 9.52
N MET A 12 7.24 -7.80 10.51
CA MET A 12 6.67 -6.46 10.26
C MET A 12 7.62 -5.57 9.46
N ALA A 13 8.92 -5.57 9.79
CA ALA A 13 9.93 -4.83 9.04
C ALA A 13 10.03 -5.33 7.59
N PHE A 14 9.99 -6.65 7.37
CA PHE A 14 9.95 -7.23 6.03
C PHE A 14 8.71 -6.79 5.24
N VAL A 15 7.51 -6.94 5.82
CA VAL A 15 6.25 -6.59 5.15
C VAL A 15 6.18 -5.09 4.83
N THR A 16 6.60 -4.22 5.75
CA THR A 16 6.65 -2.77 5.52
C THR A 16 7.71 -2.36 4.50
N MET A 17 8.84 -3.07 4.42
CA MET A 17 9.83 -2.88 3.37
C MET A 17 9.28 -3.26 2.00
N VAL A 18 8.65 -4.43 1.88
CA VAL A 18 8.01 -4.88 0.62
C VAL A 18 6.95 -3.87 0.17
N ASN A 19 6.14 -3.38 1.09
CA ASN A 19 5.17 -2.33 0.83
C ASN A 19 5.80 -1.05 0.27
N LEU A 20 6.86 -0.56 0.92
CA LEU A 20 7.56 0.63 0.44
C LEU A 20 8.17 0.42 -0.94
N ILE A 21 8.72 -0.78 -1.23
CA ILE A 21 9.23 -1.12 -2.57
C ILE A 21 8.12 -1.02 -3.61
N PHE A 22 6.95 -1.60 -3.37
CA PHE A 22 5.84 -1.51 -4.32
C PHE A 22 5.33 -0.09 -4.52
N ILE A 23 5.28 0.72 -3.46
CA ILE A 23 4.93 2.15 -3.56
C ILE A 23 5.96 2.89 -4.43
N ILE A 24 7.26 2.66 -4.21
CA ILE A 24 8.32 3.26 -5.03
C ILE A 24 8.18 2.81 -6.48
N VAL A 25 8.04 1.51 -6.75
CA VAL A 25 7.90 0.99 -8.11
C VAL A 25 6.64 1.53 -8.79
N TYR A 26 5.54 1.66 -8.05
CA TYR A 26 4.30 2.23 -8.58
C TYR A 26 4.51 3.69 -9.00
N HIS A 27 5.02 4.54 -8.12
CA HIS A 27 5.17 5.96 -8.43
C HIS A 27 6.33 6.27 -9.39
N ALA A 28 7.42 5.51 -9.34
CA ALA A 28 8.62 5.76 -10.15
C ALA A 28 8.57 5.10 -11.54
N TRP A 29 7.83 4.00 -11.70
CA TRP A 29 7.79 3.24 -12.96
C TRP A 29 6.38 3.10 -13.54
N TYR A 30 5.40 2.67 -12.75
CA TYR A 30 4.05 2.43 -13.27
C TYR A 30 3.37 3.74 -13.72
N ILE A 31 3.44 4.81 -12.93
CA ILE A 31 2.82 6.09 -13.28
C ILE A 31 3.39 6.68 -14.58
N PRO A 32 4.72 6.82 -14.74
CA PRO A 32 5.30 7.28 -16.01
C PRO A 32 4.95 6.37 -17.19
N MET A 33 4.97 5.05 -17.01
CA MET A 33 4.58 4.13 -18.07
C MET A 33 3.10 4.32 -18.47
N ALA A 34 2.21 4.48 -17.49
CA ALA A 34 0.78 4.67 -17.73
C ALA A 34 0.49 6.01 -18.42
N SER A 35 1.20 7.09 -18.04
CA SER A 35 1.06 8.39 -18.70
C SER A 35 1.57 8.36 -20.14
N GLU A 36 2.69 7.68 -20.41
CA GLU A 36 3.20 7.50 -21.77
C GLU A 36 2.24 6.70 -22.67
N ILE A 37 1.64 5.62 -22.15
CA ILE A 37 0.66 4.81 -22.91
C ILE A 37 -0.57 5.65 -23.25
N LYS A 38 -1.08 6.43 -22.29
CA LYS A 38 -2.21 7.34 -22.53
C LYS A 38 -1.86 8.42 -23.54
N ALA A 39 -0.69 9.04 -23.42
CA ALA A 39 -0.22 10.08 -24.35
C ALA A 39 -0.03 9.55 -25.78
N LYS A 40 0.43 8.30 -25.94
CA LYS A 40 0.49 7.64 -27.26
C LYS A 40 -0.90 7.42 -27.83
N ARG A 41 -1.83 6.90 -27.01
CA ARG A 41 -3.22 6.66 -27.43
C ARG A 41 -3.94 7.96 -27.81
N SER A 42 -3.75 9.04 -27.05
CA SER A 42 -4.37 10.34 -27.37
C SER A 42 -3.82 10.92 -28.66
N ARG A 43 -2.51 10.78 -28.91
CA ARG A 43 -1.90 11.17 -30.20
C ARG A 43 -2.47 10.36 -31.37
N GLU A 44 -2.59 9.05 -31.22
CA GLU A 44 -3.21 8.19 -32.26
C GLU A 44 -4.67 8.59 -32.54
N MET A 45 -5.46 8.93 -31.52
CA MET A 45 -6.83 9.41 -31.70
C MET A 45 -6.90 10.78 -32.39
N TYR A 46 -5.96 11.68 -32.06
CA TYR A 46 -5.83 12.97 -32.72
C TYR A 46 -5.49 12.82 -34.22
N ASP A 47 -4.54 11.94 -34.55
CA ASP A 47 -4.16 11.63 -35.94
C ASP A 47 -5.33 11.01 -36.73
N LEU A 48 -6.27 10.34 -36.05
CA LEU A 48 -7.52 9.82 -36.62
C LEU A 48 -8.63 10.87 -36.73
N GLY A 49 -8.36 12.15 -36.39
CA GLY A 49 -9.33 13.25 -36.47
C GLY A 49 -10.40 13.22 -35.38
N ILE A 50 -10.21 12.41 -34.34
CA ILE A 50 -11.10 12.36 -33.17
C ILE A 50 -10.63 13.44 -32.20
N THR A 51 -11.31 14.58 -32.25
CA THR A 51 -10.96 15.81 -31.51
C THR A 51 -11.29 15.72 -30.02
N GLU A 52 -10.54 14.92 -29.27
CA GLU A 52 -10.35 15.14 -27.84
C GLU A 52 -8.86 15.40 -27.62
N THR A 53 -8.47 16.67 -27.74
CA THR A 53 -7.17 17.14 -27.30
C THR A 53 -7.17 17.16 -25.77
N ASP A 54 -6.96 16.00 -25.16
CA ASP A 54 -6.65 15.91 -23.74
C ASP A 54 -5.22 16.45 -23.59
N GLU A 55 -5.09 17.67 -23.04
CA GLU A 55 -3.82 18.30 -22.73
C GLU A 55 -3.00 17.31 -21.89
N GLY A 56 -1.73 17.09 -22.28
CA GLY A 56 -0.93 15.94 -21.87
C GLY A 56 -1.15 15.47 -20.42
N PHE A 57 -1.39 14.17 -20.25
CA PHE A 57 -1.70 13.57 -18.95
C PHE A 57 -0.53 13.77 -17.96
N HIS A 58 -0.63 14.83 -17.16
CA HIS A 58 0.22 15.06 -16.01
C HIS A 58 -0.40 14.37 -14.80
N TYR A 59 0.29 13.38 -14.24
CA TYR A 59 -0.17 12.75 -13.02
C TYR A 59 -0.04 13.75 -11.86
N GLU A 60 -1.18 14.16 -11.30
CA GLU A 60 -1.23 14.96 -10.10
C GLU A 60 -1.33 14.05 -8.88
N TYR A 61 -0.46 14.27 -7.89
CA TYR A 61 -0.53 13.54 -6.63
C TYR A 61 -1.82 13.90 -5.90
N THR A 62 -2.63 12.89 -5.64
CA THR A 62 -3.86 13.01 -4.89
C THR A 62 -3.60 12.86 -3.40
N TRP A 63 -4.55 13.29 -2.58
CA TRP A 63 -4.48 13.08 -1.14
C TRP A 63 -4.37 11.59 -0.77
N ASP A 64 -4.98 10.71 -1.56
CA ASP A 64 -4.92 9.26 -1.36
C ASP A 64 -3.49 8.73 -1.51
N ASP A 65 -2.69 9.29 -2.42
CA ASP A 65 -1.28 8.91 -2.60
C ASP A 65 -0.46 9.27 -1.36
N TYR A 66 -0.63 10.48 -0.84
CA TYR A 66 0.01 10.90 0.41
C TYR A 66 -0.44 10.05 1.60
N ALA A 67 -1.70 9.65 1.63
CA ALA A 67 -2.27 8.79 2.64
C ALA A 67 -1.68 7.38 2.67
N ILE A 68 -1.06 6.93 1.58
CA ILE A 68 -0.38 5.64 1.50
C ILE A 68 1.13 5.81 1.71
N ILE A 69 1.74 6.81 1.07
CA ILE A 69 3.18 7.07 1.13
C ILE A 69 3.62 7.41 2.55
N VAL A 70 2.95 8.38 3.21
CA VAL A 70 3.39 8.91 4.51
C VAL A 70 3.35 7.82 5.60
N PRO A 71 2.25 7.07 5.79
CA PRO A 71 2.24 5.94 6.72
C PRO A 71 3.32 4.90 6.43
N SER A 72 3.57 4.58 5.16
CA SER A 72 4.55 3.58 4.77
C SER A 72 5.99 4.00 5.13
N VAL A 73 6.32 5.28 4.89
CA VAL A 73 7.61 5.88 5.24
C VAL A 73 7.78 6.02 6.75
N ILE A 74 6.70 6.18 7.52
CA ILE A 74 6.77 6.24 9.00
C ILE A 74 6.92 4.85 9.60
N LEU A 75 6.15 3.87 9.11
CA LEU A 75 6.11 2.51 9.66
C LEU A 75 7.45 1.77 9.50
N LEU A 76 8.12 1.88 8.35
CA LEU A 76 9.36 1.14 8.11
C LEU A 76 10.50 1.54 9.08
N PRO A 77 10.88 2.82 9.22
CA PRO A 77 11.85 3.25 10.23
C PRO A 77 11.40 2.92 11.65
N ALA A 78 10.10 3.02 11.96
CA ALA A 78 9.58 2.64 13.27
C ALA A 78 9.84 1.16 13.58
N TYR A 79 9.63 0.26 12.60
CA TYR A 79 9.90 -1.16 12.78
C TYR A 79 11.40 -1.48 12.78
N ILE A 80 12.21 -0.85 11.93
CA ILE A 80 13.68 -0.98 11.98
C ILE A 80 14.21 -0.55 13.35
N TYR A 81 13.75 0.60 13.84
CA TYR A 81 14.09 1.08 15.18
C TYR A 81 13.61 0.11 16.26
N SER A 82 12.46 -0.54 16.09
CA SER A 82 11.96 -1.52 17.07
C SER A 82 12.83 -2.78 17.20
N ILE A 83 13.67 -3.07 16.20
CA ILE A 83 14.61 -4.21 16.17
C ILE A 83 15.95 -3.80 16.77
N TRP A 84 16.48 -2.63 16.39
CA TRP A 84 17.81 -2.16 16.82
C TRP A 84 17.82 -1.31 18.09
N GLY A 85 16.70 -0.65 18.39
CA GLY A 85 16.55 0.28 19.49
C GLY A 85 16.60 -0.43 20.85
N LYS A 86 17.50 0.05 21.72
CA LYS A 86 17.65 -0.43 23.10
C LYS A 86 16.58 0.11 24.06
N ARG A 87 15.86 1.18 23.66
CA ARG A 87 14.81 1.83 24.45
C ARG A 87 13.56 2.05 23.61
N SER A 88 12.39 2.07 24.26
CA SER A 88 11.13 2.40 23.59
C SER A 88 11.09 3.89 23.26
N LEU A 89 10.80 4.26 22.01
CA LEU A 89 10.57 5.66 21.59
C LEU A 89 9.44 6.31 22.38
N VAL A 90 8.40 5.52 22.68
CA VAL A 90 7.22 5.96 23.43
C VAL A 90 7.07 5.05 24.65
N PRO A 91 7.22 5.56 25.88
CA PRO A 91 7.14 4.74 27.08
C PRO A 91 5.71 4.25 27.37
N ASN A 92 4.69 4.99 26.95
CA ASN A 92 3.30 4.61 27.13
C ASN A 92 2.86 3.62 26.04
N LYS A 93 2.52 2.39 26.46
CA LYS A 93 2.05 1.31 25.57
C LYS A 93 0.81 1.68 24.76
N TYR A 94 -0.12 2.45 25.34
CA TYR A 94 -1.35 2.87 24.65
C TYR A 94 -1.06 3.95 23.60
N ALA A 95 -0.19 4.92 23.92
CA ALA A 95 0.22 5.93 22.97
C ALA A 95 0.96 5.30 21.77
N ARG A 96 1.85 4.34 22.02
CA ARG A 96 2.50 3.56 20.94
C ARG A 96 1.48 2.80 20.09
N ALA A 97 0.52 2.13 20.72
CA ALA A 97 -0.52 1.39 20.02
C ALA A 97 -1.32 2.31 19.09
N VAL A 98 -1.76 3.48 19.58
CA VAL A 98 -2.48 4.48 18.77
C VAL A 98 -1.62 4.98 17.61
N LEU A 99 -0.34 5.29 17.86
CA LEU A 99 0.58 5.78 16.83
C LEU A 99 0.85 4.75 15.71
N MET A 100 0.74 3.45 16.00
CA MET A 100 0.86 2.40 14.98
C MET A 100 -0.49 2.05 14.33
N LEU A 101 -1.58 2.10 15.10
CA LEU A 101 -2.92 1.76 14.62
C LEU A 101 -3.47 2.81 13.65
N LEU A 102 -3.23 4.09 13.91
CA LEU A 102 -3.72 5.20 13.08
C LEU A 102 -3.20 5.10 11.63
N PRO A 103 -1.88 5.00 11.36
CA PRO A 103 -1.38 4.82 10.00
C PRO A 103 -1.89 3.52 9.34
N ALA A 104 -2.02 2.43 10.10
CA ALA A 104 -2.53 1.16 9.58
C ALA A 104 -4.00 1.24 9.15
N LEU A 105 -4.87 1.83 9.98
CA LEU A 105 -6.28 2.03 9.66
C LEU A 105 -6.46 2.97 8.48
N PHE A 106 -5.62 4.01 8.39
CA PHE A 106 -5.65 4.96 7.29
C PHE A 106 -5.28 4.30 5.97
N MET A 107 -4.21 3.51 5.93
CA MET A 107 -3.82 2.71 4.76
C MET A 107 -4.93 1.75 4.32
N ILE A 108 -5.54 1.02 5.25
CA ILE A 108 -6.63 0.09 4.93
C ILE A 108 -7.85 0.86 4.38
N GLY A 109 -8.26 1.93 5.06
CA GLY A 109 -9.45 2.70 4.69
C GLY A 109 -9.35 3.30 3.29
N VAL A 110 -8.20 3.92 2.97
CA VAL A 110 -7.97 4.51 1.65
C VAL A 110 -7.94 3.43 0.57
N GLN A 111 -7.26 2.31 0.80
CA GLN A 111 -7.16 1.24 -0.20
C GLN A 111 -8.48 0.51 -0.44
N LEU A 112 -9.26 0.25 0.60
CA LEU A 112 -10.59 -0.35 0.43
C LEU A 112 -11.51 0.58 -0.35
N ARG A 113 -11.44 1.90 -0.11
CA ARG A 113 -12.16 2.89 -0.90
C ARG A 113 -11.71 2.89 -2.36
N GLN A 114 -10.40 2.81 -2.64
CA GLN A 114 -9.90 2.74 -4.01
C GLN A 114 -10.39 1.49 -4.73
N VAL A 115 -10.36 0.33 -4.06
CA VAL A 115 -10.87 -0.94 -4.61
C VAL A 115 -12.37 -0.82 -4.92
N ASP A 116 -13.17 -0.26 -4.01
CA ASP A 116 -14.60 -0.03 -4.24
C ASP A 116 -14.86 0.89 -5.44
N LEU A 117 -14.14 2.01 -5.55
CA LEU A 117 -14.26 2.93 -6.69
C LEU A 117 -13.90 2.25 -8.01
N ILE A 118 -12.87 1.41 -8.02
CA ILE A 118 -12.45 0.65 -9.20
C ILE A 118 -13.53 -0.36 -9.59
N LEU A 119 -14.07 -1.11 -8.62
CA LEU A 119 -15.14 -2.06 -8.88
C LEU A 119 -16.40 -1.35 -9.42
N GLN A 120 -16.76 -0.19 -8.88
CA GLN A 120 -17.87 0.62 -9.39
C GLN A 120 -17.61 1.13 -10.81
N ALA A 121 -16.39 1.57 -11.12
CA ALA A 121 -16.01 1.99 -12.46
C ALA A 121 -16.10 0.83 -13.46
N PHE A 122 -15.54 -0.34 -13.11
CA PHE A 122 -15.66 -1.55 -13.92
C PHE A 122 -17.13 -1.95 -14.11
N HIS A 123 -17.93 -1.92 -13.06
CA HIS A 123 -19.35 -2.27 -13.16
C HIS A 123 -20.13 -1.31 -14.08
N LYS A 124 -19.76 -0.01 -14.11
CA LYS A 124 -20.36 0.96 -15.04
C LYS A 124 -19.94 0.72 -16.49
N VAL A 125 -18.68 0.39 -16.73
CA VAL A 125 -18.13 0.19 -18.10
C VAL A 125 -18.58 -1.14 -18.71
N PHE A 126 -18.67 -2.19 -17.89
CA PHE A 126 -18.99 -3.55 -18.34
C PHE A 126 -20.42 -3.99 -17.98
N LYS A 127 -21.31 -3.03 -17.67
CA LYS A 127 -22.71 -3.29 -17.29
C LYS A 127 -23.47 -4.13 -18.33
N ASP A 128 -23.12 -3.93 -19.61
CA ASP A 128 -23.76 -4.57 -20.76
C ASP A 128 -22.86 -5.65 -21.42
N ALA A 129 -21.71 -5.98 -20.80
CA ALA A 129 -20.81 -7.00 -21.32
C ALA A 129 -21.27 -8.41 -20.90
N PRO A 130 -21.08 -9.44 -21.74
CA PRO A 130 -21.47 -10.81 -21.39
C PRO A 130 -20.77 -11.30 -20.12
N ALA A 131 -21.40 -12.23 -19.40
CA ALA A 131 -20.98 -12.73 -18.09
C ALA A 131 -19.57 -13.38 -18.03
N GLU A 132 -18.86 -13.49 -19.14
CA GLU A 132 -17.47 -13.94 -19.20
C GLU A 132 -16.47 -12.88 -18.70
N TYR A 133 -16.88 -11.61 -18.56
CA TYR A 133 -16.04 -10.54 -18.01
C TYR A 133 -16.29 -10.31 -16.51
N VAL A 134 -16.24 -11.37 -15.70
CA VAL A 134 -16.23 -11.22 -14.24
C VAL A 134 -14.88 -10.65 -13.80
N VAL A 135 -14.83 -9.34 -13.56
CA VAL A 135 -13.65 -8.67 -13.04
C VAL A 135 -13.52 -9.00 -11.55
N SER A 136 -12.60 -9.92 -11.21
CA SER A 136 -12.24 -10.16 -9.82
C SER A 136 -11.35 -9.02 -9.31
N PRO A 137 -11.55 -8.51 -8.08
CA PRO A 137 -10.58 -7.61 -7.46
C PRO A 137 -9.21 -8.32 -7.42
N PHE A 138 -8.14 -7.59 -7.68
CA PHE A 138 -6.76 -8.09 -7.71
C PHE A 138 -6.40 -9.07 -8.84
N SER A 139 -7.22 -9.15 -9.89
CA SER A 139 -6.91 -9.98 -11.07
C SER A 139 -6.27 -9.17 -12.20
N CYS A 140 -5.40 -9.83 -12.96
CA CYS A 140 -4.82 -9.30 -14.18
C CYS A 140 -5.21 -10.19 -15.34
N VAL A 141 -5.96 -9.65 -16.30
CA VAL A 141 -6.25 -10.34 -17.55
C VAL A 141 -4.96 -10.35 -18.38
N PRO A 142 -4.49 -11.51 -18.87
CA PRO A 142 -3.26 -11.59 -19.64
C PRO A 142 -3.45 -10.92 -21.00
N ALA A 143 -2.95 -9.69 -21.15
CA ALA A 143 -2.85 -8.99 -22.43
C ALA A 143 -1.37 -8.67 -22.73
N GLY A 144 -0.55 -9.71 -22.92
CA GLY A 144 0.89 -9.56 -23.20
C GLY A 144 1.77 -9.25 -21.98
N ASN A 145 3.08 -9.49 -22.11
CA ASN A 145 4.02 -9.51 -20.99
C ASN A 145 4.19 -8.16 -20.27
N SER A 146 4.25 -7.04 -21.03
CA SER A 146 4.45 -5.70 -20.45
C SER A 146 3.20 -5.18 -19.73
N PHE A 147 2.02 -5.49 -20.25
CA PHE A 147 0.75 -5.14 -19.61
C PHE A 147 0.52 -5.97 -18.35
N LEU A 148 0.91 -7.25 -18.38
CA LEU A 148 0.85 -8.11 -17.20
C LEU A 148 1.70 -7.57 -16.05
N ALA A 149 2.95 -7.15 -16.32
CA ALA A 149 3.82 -6.56 -15.31
C ALA A 149 3.24 -5.25 -14.72
N ALA A 150 2.75 -4.35 -15.58
CA ALA A 150 2.11 -3.12 -15.13
C ALA A 150 0.87 -3.40 -14.26
N CYS A 151 0.04 -4.35 -14.67
CA CYS A 151 -1.12 -4.76 -13.90
C CYS A 151 -0.73 -5.34 -12.54
N ILE A 152 0.27 -6.23 -12.49
CA ILE A 152 0.74 -6.82 -11.22
C ILE A 152 1.21 -5.72 -10.27
N VAL A 153 1.97 -4.73 -10.76
CA VAL A 153 2.43 -3.59 -9.95
C VAL A 153 1.23 -2.78 -9.42
N GLY A 154 0.26 -2.46 -10.28
CA GLY A 154 -0.95 -1.73 -9.88
C GLY A 154 -1.78 -2.47 -8.82
N GLN A 155 -2.00 -3.78 -9.00
CA GLN A 155 -2.72 -4.59 -8.03
C GLN A 155 -1.94 -4.76 -6.72
N SER A 156 -0.62 -4.92 -6.79
CA SER A 156 0.24 -5.03 -5.62
C SER A 156 0.28 -3.74 -4.80
N TYR A 157 0.27 -2.58 -5.47
CA TYR A 157 0.15 -1.28 -4.82
C TYR A 157 -1.13 -1.14 -3.99
N GLN A 158 -2.21 -1.82 -4.37
CA GLN A 158 -3.47 -1.80 -3.61
C GLN A 158 -3.51 -2.85 -2.51
N PHE A 159 -3.06 -4.07 -2.83
CA PHE A 159 -3.15 -5.22 -1.94
C PHE A 159 -2.16 -5.15 -0.78
N VAL A 160 -0.89 -4.82 -1.06
CA VAL A 160 0.19 -4.90 -0.07
C VAL A 160 -0.03 -3.95 1.11
N PRO A 161 -0.45 -2.67 0.93
CA PRO A 161 -0.76 -1.79 2.06
C PRO A 161 -1.88 -2.31 2.97
N VAL A 162 -2.89 -2.99 2.42
CA VAL A 162 -3.97 -3.61 3.21
C VAL A 162 -3.40 -4.73 4.07
N VAL A 163 -2.57 -5.58 3.48
CA VAL A 163 -1.87 -6.66 4.21
C VAL A 163 -1.00 -6.09 5.33
N VAL A 164 -0.23 -5.03 5.04
CA VAL A 164 0.59 -4.35 6.05
C VAL A 164 -0.27 -3.83 7.19
N GLY A 165 -1.35 -3.10 6.89
CA GLY A 165 -2.24 -2.57 7.90
C GLY A 165 -2.83 -3.66 8.79
N PHE A 166 -3.23 -4.79 8.20
CA PHE A 166 -3.76 -5.93 8.96
C PHE A 166 -2.72 -6.53 9.90
N PHE A 167 -1.48 -6.73 9.43
CA PHE A 167 -0.40 -7.21 10.28
C PHE A 167 -0.02 -6.22 11.39
N VAL A 168 -0.10 -4.91 11.14
CA VAL A 168 0.10 -3.89 12.19
C VAL A 168 -0.99 -4.01 13.25
N ILE A 169 -2.26 -4.18 12.87
CA ILE A 169 -3.36 -4.39 13.83
C ILE A 169 -3.12 -5.62 14.70
N ILE A 170 -2.66 -6.73 14.11
CA ILE A 170 -2.30 -7.94 14.84
C ILE A 170 -1.17 -7.66 15.84
N GLU A 171 -0.10 -6.96 15.42
CA GLU A 171 1.02 -6.63 16.31
C GLU A 171 0.57 -5.74 17.48
N VAL A 172 -0.27 -4.75 17.21
CA VAL A 172 -0.84 -3.88 18.23
C VAL A 172 -1.71 -4.67 19.22
N ALA A 173 -2.58 -5.57 18.73
CA ALA A 173 -3.38 -6.42 19.59
C ALA A 173 -2.50 -7.32 20.48
N VAL A 174 -1.52 -8.01 19.88
CA VAL A 174 -0.60 -8.89 20.61
C VAL A 174 0.20 -8.12 21.66
N THR A 175 0.67 -6.91 21.35
CA THR A 175 1.44 -6.07 22.29
C THR A 175 0.57 -5.49 23.41
N LEU A 176 -0.71 -5.19 23.15
CA LEU A 176 -1.64 -4.76 24.19
C LEU A 176 -1.96 -5.90 25.17
N PHE A 177 -2.20 -7.12 24.69
CA PHE A 177 -2.52 -8.28 25.52
C PHE A 177 -1.31 -8.82 26.30
N ARG A 178 -0.11 -8.79 25.73
CA ARG A 178 1.11 -9.33 26.37
C ARG A 178 1.97 -8.27 27.10
N GLY A 179 1.63 -6.98 26.98
CA GLY A 179 2.36 -5.86 27.59
C GLY A 179 3.66 -5.47 26.85
N PRO A 180 4.29 -4.33 27.22
CA PRO A 180 5.55 -3.90 26.64
C PRO A 180 6.68 -4.85 27.03
N LEU A 181 7.29 -5.45 26.01
CA LEU A 181 8.22 -6.58 26.15
C LEU A 181 9.68 -6.23 26.48
N HIS A 182 9.97 -4.96 26.77
CA HIS A 182 11.17 -4.65 27.53
C HIS A 182 10.85 -4.99 28.99
N SER A 183 11.20 -6.21 29.40
CA SER A 183 11.44 -6.44 30.83
C SER A 183 12.38 -5.33 31.31
N PRO A 184 12.05 -4.61 32.39
CA PRO A 184 12.98 -3.68 33.02
C PRO A 184 14.11 -4.49 33.64
N LYS A 185 15.03 -4.98 32.80
CA LYS A 185 16.30 -5.55 33.25
C LYS A 185 17.31 -4.46 33.66
N GLU A 186 16.91 -3.19 33.67
CA GLU A 186 17.69 -2.07 34.23
C GLU A 186 17.29 -1.72 35.68
N ALA A 187 16.40 -2.47 36.35
CA ALA A 187 16.09 -2.23 37.78
C ALA A 187 16.94 -3.06 38.76
N TYR A 188 17.94 -3.80 38.25
CA TYR A 188 18.90 -4.55 39.06
C TYR A 188 20.32 -4.32 38.54
N LEU A 189 20.83 -3.09 38.68
CA LEU A 189 22.25 -2.78 38.81
C LEU A 189 22.38 -1.48 39.59
#